data_AF-A0A1C5VUN0-F1
#
_entry.id   AF-A0A1C5VUN0-F1
#
_cell.length_a   1.000
_cell.length_b   1.000
_cell.length_c   1.000
_cell.angle_alpha   90.00
_cell.angle_beta   90.00
_cell.angle_gamma   90.00
#
_symmetry.space_group_name_H-M   'P 1'
#
loop_
_entity.id
_entity.type
_entity.pdbx_description
1 polymer ?
#
loop_
_entity_poly.entity_id
_entity_poly.type
_entity_poly.pdbx_seq_one_letter_code
_entity_poly.pdbx_strand_id
1 'polypeptide(L)'
;MAKRRTKEQIEKDKQDKKTRIQFTDWLYKQYDISFLPKYFFINLDRVYKGTYKNLNKPVPVEDLWDMWRKKMSFLRKVHEFNTRKGKKIEGAALVTYDLAIILSKYDGYLKWKEEQALAKTGTSEEQVNIDYEKMATSKFTKERDNNNDSLDIDSIIDEI
;
A
#
# COMPACT_ATOMS: atom_id res chain seq x y z
N MET A 1 -17.46 -27.43 24.31
CA MET A 1 -17.51 -26.13 25.01
C MET A 1 -17.14 -25.02 24.03
N ALA A 2 -18.00 -24.04 23.78
CA ALA A 2 -17.66 -22.90 22.93
C ALA A 2 -16.76 -21.93 23.70
N LYS A 3 -15.54 -21.67 23.21
CA LYS A 3 -14.65 -20.64 23.78
C LYS A 3 -15.34 -19.28 23.67
N ARG A 4 -15.63 -18.65 24.82
CA ARG A 4 -16.10 -17.25 24.86
C ARG A 4 -14.95 -16.34 24.38
N ARG A 5 -15.26 -15.42 23.46
CA ARG A 5 -14.29 -14.43 22.96
C ARG A 5 -13.91 -13.45 24.08
N THR A 6 -12.66 -13.00 24.08
CA THR A 6 -12.20 -11.98 25.03
C THR A 6 -12.69 -10.58 24.63
N LYS A 7 -12.69 -9.63 25.57
CA LYS A 7 -13.06 -8.23 25.28
C LYS A 7 -12.18 -7.61 24.18
N GLU A 8 -10.88 -7.91 24.20
CA GLU A 8 -9.92 -7.46 23.19
C GLU A 8 -10.23 -7.99 21.78
N GLN A 9 -10.62 -9.27 21.68
CA GLN A 9 -11.02 -9.86 20.39
C GLN A 9 -12.29 -9.19 19.85
N ILE A 10 -13.26 -8.90 20.71
CA ILE A 10 -14.49 -8.21 20.31
C ILE A 10 -14.20 -6.79 19.81
N GLU A 11 -13.30 -6.06 20.47
CA GLU A 11 -12.97 -4.69 20.07
C GLU A 11 -12.17 -4.67 18.76
N LYS A 12 -11.23 -5.61 18.60
CA LYS A 12 -10.52 -5.79 17.32
C LYS A 12 -11.49 -6.12 16.18
N ASP A 13 -12.43 -7.05 16.40
CA ASP A 13 -13.43 -7.41 15.40
C ASP A 13 -14.29 -6.21 14.97
N LYS A 14 -14.64 -5.32 15.91
CA LYS A 14 -15.37 -4.08 15.60
C LYS A 14 -14.53 -3.11 14.79
N GLN A 15 -13.27 -2.92 15.17
CA GLN A 15 -12.37 -2.02 14.47
C GLN A 15 -12.12 -2.52 13.04
N ASP A 16 -11.81 -3.80 12.86
CA ASP A 16 -11.65 -4.43 11.55
C ASP A 16 -12.89 -4.23 10.68
N LYS A 17 -14.09 -4.43 11.25
CA LYS A 17 -15.35 -4.21 10.53
C LYS A 17 -15.50 -2.75 10.09
N LYS A 18 -15.14 -1.80 10.95
CA LYS A 18 -15.16 -0.36 10.62
C LYS A 18 -14.17 -0.05 9.50
N THR A 19 -12.94 -0.54 9.58
CA THR A 19 -11.92 -0.33 8.54
C THR A 19 -12.37 -0.92 7.19
N ARG A 20 -12.97 -2.12 7.18
CA ARG A 20 -13.51 -2.75 5.95
C ARG A 20 -14.60 -1.91 5.29
N ILE A 21 -15.49 -1.29 6.07
CA ILE A 21 -16.52 -0.38 5.55
C ILE A 21 -15.87 0.85 4.93
N GLN A 22 -14.94 1.50 5.65
CA GLN A 22 -14.24 2.68 5.15
C GLN A 22 -13.45 2.40 3.86
N PHE A 23 -12.79 1.23 3.80
CA PHE A 23 -12.09 0.79 2.60
C PHE A 23 -13.06 0.60 1.42
N THR A 24 -14.21 -0.03 1.67
CA THR A 24 -15.24 -0.25 0.63
C THR A 24 -15.81 1.09 0.12
N ASP A 25 -16.13 2.01 1.03
CA ASP A 25 -16.61 3.36 0.67
C ASP A 25 -15.56 4.14 -0.12
N TRP A 26 -14.29 3.95 0.21
CA TRP A 26 -13.19 4.54 -0.53
C TRP A 26 -13.11 3.96 -1.95
N LEU A 27 -13.26 2.64 -2.14
CA LEU A 27 -13.28 2.02 -3.47
C LEU A 27 -14.42 2.58 -4.33
N TYR A 28 -15.63 2.72 -3.78
CA TYR A 28 -16.76 3.30 -4.50
C TYR A 28 -16.44 4.70 -5.04
N LYS A 29 -15.81 5.55 -4.21
CA LYS A 29 -15.43 6.90 -4.59
C LYS A 29 -14.28 6.93 -5.60
N GLN A 30 -13.28 6.07 -5.46
CA GLN A 30 -12.11 6.08 -6.35
C GLN A 30 -12.41 5.59 -7.76
N TYR A 31 -13.29 4.59 -7.87
CA TYR A 31 -13.63 3.97 -9.15
C TYR A 31 -14.91 4.54 -9.77
N ASP A 32 -15.56 5.48 -9.10
CA ASP A 32 -16.86 6.04 -9.49
C ASP A 32 -17.90 4.95 -9.80
N ILE A 33 -18.04 4.00 -8.87
CA ILE A 33 -18.99 2.89 -9.00
C ILE A 33 -19.97 2.88 -7.83
N SER A 34 -21.23 2.54 -8.11
CA SER A 34 -22.27 2.45 -7.09
C SER A 34 -22.46 1.03 -6.53
N PHE A 35 -21.86 0.02 -7.17
CA PHE A 35 -22.08 -1.38 -6.83
C PHE A 35 -20.83 -2.25 -7.08
N LEU A 36 -20.54 -3.12 -6.10
CA LEU A 36 -19.58 -4.21 -6.24
C LEU A 36 -20.32 -5.55 -6.09
N PRO A 37 -20.07 -6.52 -6.98
CA PRO A 37 -20.69 -7.84 -6.89
C PRO A 37 -20.34 -8.58 -5.59
N LYS A 38 -21.25 -9.43 -5.12
CA LYS A 38 -21.05 -10.25 -3.91
C LYS A 38 -19.75 -11.07 -3.93
N TYR A 39 -19.37 -11.59 -5.10
CA TYR A 39 -18.14 -12.38 -5.25
C TYR A 39 -16.88 -11.58 -4.90
N PHE A 40 -16.88 -10.26 -5.09
CA PHE A 40 -15.75 -9.40 -4.75
C PHE A 40 -15.49 -9.43 -3.24
N PHE A 41 -16.56 -9.28 -2.44
CA PHE A 41 -16.47 -9.35 -0.98
C PHE A 41 -16.08 -10.74 -0.47
N ILE A 42 -16.53 -11.81 -1.14
CA ILE A 42 -16.10 -13.18 -0.83
C ILE A 42 -14.59 -13.33 -1.07
N ASN A 43 -14.08 -12.77 -2.17
CA ASN A 43 -12.65 -12.78 -2.47
C ASN A 43 -11.85 -11.95 -1.46
N LEU A 44 -12.34 -10.77 -1.07
CA LEU A 44 -11.71 -9.98 -0.01
C LEU A 44 -11.64 -10.73 1.31
N ASP A 45 -12.71 -11.43 1.71
CA ASP A 45 -12.68 -12.22 2.95
C ASP A 45 -11.65 -13.36 2.89
N ARG A 46 -11.48 -13.99 1.72
CA ARG A 46 -10.41 -14.98 1.49
C ARG A 46 -9.03 -14.34 1.56
N VAL A 47 -8.85 -13.14 1.02
CA VAL A 47 -7.60 -12.37 1.11
C VAL A 47 -7.24 -12.07 2.56
N TYR A 48 -8.19 -11.57 3.34
CA TYR A 48 -7.99 -11.29 4.77
C TYR A 48 -7.63 -12.53 5.57
N LYS A 49 -8.13 -13.70 5.17
CA LYS A 49 -7.85 -14.99 5.81
C LYS A 49 -6.60 -15.68 5.26
N GLY A 50 -5.98 -15.17 4.20
CA GLY A 50 -4.85 -15.86 3.55
C GLY A 50 -5.26 -17.12 2.78
N THR A 51 -6.54 -17.29 2.46
CA THR A 51 -7.08 -18.46 1.72
C THR A 51 -7.39 -18.13 0.26
N TYR A 52 -7.01 -16.94 -0.19
CA TYR A 52 -7.11 -16.54 -1.59
C TYR A 52 -6.08 -17.29 -2.43
N LYS A 53 -6.41 -17.51 -3.72
CA LYS A 53 -5.55 -18.29 -4.62
C LYS A 53 -4.15 -17.68 -4.69
N ASN A 54 -3.12 -18.53 -4.58
CA ASN A 54 -1.70 -18.16 -4.66
C ASN A 54 -1.23 -17.15 -3.60
N LEU A 55 -1.95 -17.04 -2.48
CA LEU A 55 -1.58 -16.18 -1.37
C LEU A 55 -0.98 -17.04 -0.25
N ASN A 56 0.24 -16.72 0.18
CA ASN A 56 0.95 -17.47 1.22
C ASN A 56 0.71 -16.93 2.63
N LYS A 57 0.21 -15.69 2.75
CA LYS A 57 0.03 -14.98 4.03
C LYS A 57 -1.28 -14.21 4.04
N PRO A 58 -2.00 -14.13 5.17
CA PRO A 58 -3.17 -13.26 5.27
C PRO A 58 -2.78 -11.80 5.05
N VAL A 59 -3.61 -11.05 4.32
CA VAL A 59 -3.41 -9.62 4.07
C VAL A 59 -4.36 -8.85 4.98
N PRO A 60 -3.90 -8.12 6.01
CA PRO A 60 -4.77 -7.24 6.79
C PRO A 60 -5.45 -6.18 5.92
N VAL A 61 -6.64 -5.72 6.34
CA VAL A 61 -7.39 -4.71 5.57
C VAL A 61 -6.63 -3.39 5.48
N GLU A 62 -5.89 -3.04 6.53
CA GLU A 62 -5.05 -1.84 6.60
C GLU A 62 -3.93 -1.89 5.57
N ASP A 63 -3.24 -3.03 5.48
CA ASP A 63 -2.14 -3.24 4.54
C ASP A 63 -2.66 -3.23 3.09
N LEU A 64 -3.78 -3.92 2.83
CA LEU A 64 -4.40 -3.93 1.52
C LEU A 64 -4.78 -2.51 1.08
N TRP A 65 -5.38 -1.73 1.98
CA TRP A 65 -5.80 -0.36 1.70
C TRP A 65 -4.60 0.56 1.46
N ASP A 66 -3.55 0.47 2.28
CA ASP A 66 -2.32 1.26 2.11
C ASP A 66 -1.65 0.97 0.76
N MET A 67 -1.51 -0.30 0.40
CA MET A 67 -0.98 -0.69 -0.91
C MET A 67 -1.81 -0.12 -2.05
N TRP A 68 -3.13 -0.19 -1.96
CA TRP A 68 -4.03 0.33 -2.99
C TRP A 68 -3.84 1.83 -3.18
N ARG A 69 -3.75 2.58 -2.08
CA ARG A 69 -3.52 4.03 -2.11
C ARG A 69 -2.17 4.38 -2.73
N LYS A 70 -1.11 3.70 -2.32
CA LYS A 70 0.26 3.90 -2.84
C LYS A 70 0.35 3.58 -4.34
N LYS A 71 -0.38 2.55 -4.79
CA LYS A 71 -0.35 2.08 -6.19
C LYS A 71 -1.35 2.76 -7.11
N MET A 72 -2.16 3.71 -6.64
CA MET A 72 -3.24 4.27 -7.46
C MET A 72 -2.74 4.97 -8.73
N SER A 73 -1.60 5.67 -8.68
CA SER A 73 -0.95 6.29 -9.84
C SER A 73 -0.54 5.23 -10.88
N PHE A 74 0.12 4.17 -10.42
CA PHE A 74 0.52 3.03 -11.24
C PHE A 74 -0.69 2.34 -11.90
N LEU A 75 -1.75 2.07 -11.13
CA LEU A 75 -2.97 1.43 -11.66
C LEU A 75 -3.59 2.27 -12.79
N ARG A 76 -3.66 3.60 -12.64
CA ARG A 76 -4.15 4.48 -13.71
C ARG A 76 -3.29 4.40 -14.97
N LYS A 77 -1.96 4.39 -14.84
CA LYS A 77 -1.03 4.19 -15.98
C LYS A 77 -1.31 2.86 -16.69
N VAL A 78 -1.53 1.78 -15.94
CA VAL A 78 -1.88 0.46 -16.48
C VAL A 78 -3.22 0.50 -17.23
N HIS A 79 -4.22 1.20 -16.70
CA HIS A 79 -5.53 1.33 -17.35
C HIS A 79 -5.45 2.10 -18.66
N GLU A 80 -4.71 3.21 -18.68
CA GLU A 80 -4.47 3.99 -19.89
C GLU A 80 -3.76 3.15 -20.96
N PHE A 81 -2.72 2.41 -20.57
CA PHE A 81 -2.00 1.52 -21.48
C PHE A 81 -2.92 0.43 -22.05
N ASN A 82 -3.69 -0.24 -21.20
CA ASN A 82 -4.64 -1.28 -21.63
C ASN A 82 -5.71 -0.72 -22.58
N THR A 83 -6.22 0.47 -22.30
CA THR A 83 -7.20 1.17 -23.16
C THR A 83 -6.60 1.47 -24.53
N ARG A 84 -5.35 1.97 -24.59
CA ARG A 84 -4.63 2.20 -25.86
C ARG A 84 -4.39 0.91 -26.65
N LYS A 85 -4.32 -0.24 -25.98
CA LYS A 85 -4.19 -1.57 -26.60
C LYS A 85 -5.54 -2.24 -26.93
N GLY A 86 -6.65 -1.51 -26.80
CA GLY A 86 -8.00 -2.02 -27.10
C GLY A 86 -8.58 -2.96 -26.03
N LYS A 87 -7.93 -3.07 -24.86
CA LYS A 87 -8.38 -3.90 -23.72
C LYS A 87 -9.03 -3.03 -22.66
N LYS A 88 -10.12 -2.34 -23.02
CA LYS A 88 -10.85 -1.46 -22.09
C LYS A 88 -11.55 -2.32 -21.02
N ILE A 89 -11.26 -2.05 -19.75
CA ILE A 89 -11.87 -2.70 -18.58
C ILE A 89 -12.50 -1.60 -17.72
N GLU A 90 -13.75 -1.78 -17.30
CA GLU A 90 -14.51 -0.76 -16.57
C GLU A 90 -15.28 -1.35 -15.39
N GLY A 91 -15.73 -0.46 -14.49
CA GLY A 91 -16.61 -0.80 -13.38
C GLY A 91 -16.01 -1.83 -12.41
N ALA A 92 -16.83 -2.76 -11.94
CA ALA A 92 -16.41 -3.78 -10.98
C ALA A 92 -15.32 -4.74 -11.50
N ALA A 93 -15.23 -4.93 -12.82
CA ALA A 93 -14.17 -5.74 -13.42
C ALA A 93 -12.80 -5.07 -13.23
N LEU A 94 -12.75 -3.74 -13.33
CA LEU A 94 -11.54 -2.95 -13.11
C LEU A 94 -11.04 -3.08 -11.67
N VAL A 95 -11.95 -2.97 -10.69
CA VAL A 95 -11.59 -3.15 -9.26
C VAL A 95 -11.07 -4.55 -8.98
N THR A 96 -11.66 -5.57 -9.61
CA THR A 96 -11.20 -6.97 -9.45
C THR A 96 -9.83 -7.18 -10.10
N TYR A 97 -9.58 -6.54 -11.25
CA TYR A 97 -8.30 -6.57 -11.94
C TYR A 97 -7.20 -5.90 -11.10
N ASP A 98 -7.50 -4.74 -10.53
CA ASP A 98 -6.56 -4.01 -9.68
C ASP A 98 -6.25 -4.75 -8.38
N LEU A 99 -7.23 -5.42 -7.78
CA LEU A 99 -7.00 -6.32 -6.65
C LEU A 99 -5.95 -7.39 -7.01
N ALA A 100 -6.04 -8.01 -8.18
CA ALA A 100 -5.08 -9.02 -8.59
C ALA A 100 -3.65 -8.45 -8.74
N ILE A 101 -3.52 -7.25 -9.31
CA ILE A 101 -2.24 -6.54 -9.43
C ILE A 101 -1.65 -6.27 -8.04
N ILE A 102 -2.45 -5.71 -7.14
CA ILE A 102 -2.00 -5.36 -5.78
C ILE A 102 -1.52 -6.61 -5.05
N LEU A 103 -2.30 -7.69 -5.08
CA LEU A 103 -1.94 -8.94 -4.40
C LEU A 103 -0.65 -9.55 -4.96
N SER A 104 -0.39 -9.43 -6.26
CA SER A 104 0.87 -9.91 -6.86
C SER A 104 2.11 -9.22 -6.32
N LYS A 105 1.95 -8.02 -5.72
CA LYS A 105 3.03 -7.22 -5.15
C LYS A 105 3.07 -7.25 -3.62
N TYR A 106 2.25 -8.09 -2.96
CA TYR A 106 2.16 -8.10 -1.50
C TYR A 106 3.46 -8.55 -0.81
N ASP A 107 4.14 -9.56 -1.34
CA ASP A 107 5.41 -10.02 -0.76
C ASP A 107 6.48 -8.91 -0.77
N GLY A 108 6.52 -8.09 -1.83
CA GLY A 108 7.39 -6.92 -1.90
C GLY A 108 7.01 -5.82 -0.91
N TYR A 109 5.71 -5.59 -0.71
CA TYR A 109 5.23 -4.64 0.30
C TYR A 109 5.63 -5.06 1.73
N LEU A 110 5.57 -6.36 2.04
CA LEU A 110 6.02 -6.85 3.35
C LEU A 110 7.51 -6.60 3.58
N LYS A 111 8.36 -6.85 2.58
CA LYS A 111 9.80 -6.53 2.66
C LYS A 111 10.05 -5.05 2.89
N TRP A 112 9.40 -4.19 2.10
CA TRP A 112 9.50 -2.74 2.29
C TRP A 112 9.06 -2.31 3.70
N LYS A 113 7.97 -2.89 4.21
CA LYS A 113 7.46 -2.58 5.55
C LYS A 113 8.45 -3.02 6.65
N GLU A 114 9.12 -4.16 6.48
CA GLU A 114 10.19 -4.64 7.36
C GLU A 114 11.41 -3.70 7.31
N GLU A 115 11.86 -3.30 6.12
CA GLU A 115 12.96 -2.34 5.93
C GLU A 115 12.67 -0.99 6.59
N GLN A 116 11.44 -0.48 6.45
CA GLN A 116 11.01 0.75 7.12
C GLN A 116 10.98 0.63 8.64
N ALA A 117 10.67 -0.56 9.17
CA ALA A 117 10.72 -0.80 10.61
C ALA A 117 12.17 -0.81 11.10
N LEU A 118 13.08 -1.48 10.39
CA LEU A 118 14.50 -1.54 10.69
C LEU A 118 15.17 -0.15 10.64
N ALA A 119 14.84 0.65 9.62
CA ALA A 119 15.34 2.01 9.49
C ALA A 119 14.94 2.87 10.70
N LYS A 120 13.67 2.80 11.15
CA LYS A 120 13.18 3.55 12.31
C LYS A 120 13.84 3.13 13.62
N THR A 121 14.15 1.84 13.79
CA THR A 121 14.89 1.36 14.96
C THR A 121 16.37 1.73 14.91
N GLY A 122 16.95 1.85 13.72
CA GLY A 122 18.35 2.27 13.53
C GLY A 122 18.59 3.78 13.75
N THR A 123 17.60 4.65 13.55
CA THR A 123 17.76 6.12 13.73
C THR A 123 17.53 6.62 15.18
N SER A 124 17.35 5.73 16.16
CA SER A 124 17.20 6.13 17.58
C SER A 124 18.54 6.33 18.30
N GLU A 125 19.67 6.05 17.65
CA GLU A 125 21.02 6.28 18.20
C GLU A 125 21.89 7.06 17.20
N GLU A 126 21.54 8.31 16.93
CA GLU A 126 22.51 9.35 16.55
C GLU A 126 21.81 10.72 16.61
N GLN A 127 21.75 11.30 17.82
CA GLN A 127 21.63 12.75 17.93
C GLN A 127 22.91 13.34 17.35
N VAL A 128 22.92 13.58 16.04
CA VAL A 128 23.94 14.43 15.42
C VAL A 128 23.66 15.85 15.91
N ASN A 129 24.35 16.24 16.98
CA ASN A 129 24.43 17.62 17.43
C ASN A 129 25.24 18.39 16.37
N ILE A 130 24.54 18.91 15.37
CA ILE A 130 25.13 19.81 14.38
C ILE A 130 25.37 21.14 15.09
N ASP A 131 26.64 21.40 15.42
CA ASP A 131 27.11 22.68 15.94
C ASP A 131 27.12 23.71 14.80
N TYR A 132 26.03 24.48 14.70
CA TYR A 132 25.78 25.45 13.63
C TYR A 132 26.80 26.61 13.59
N GLU A 133 27.59 26.84 14.64
CA GLU A 133 28.58 27.94 14.67
C GLU A 133 29.81 27.68 13.80
N LYS A 134 30.11 26.42 13.43
CA LYS A 134 31.26 26.09 12.57
C LYS A 134 30.98 26.15 11.07
N MET A 135 29.73 26.36 10.66
CA MET A 135 29.34 26.33 9.25
C MET A 135 29.49 27.69 8.53
N ALA A 136 29.78 28.78 9.26
CA ALA A 136 29.75 30.15 8.74
C ALA A 136 30.99 30.57 7.90
N THR A 137 31.98 29.71 7.65
CA THR A 137 33.25 30.13 6.99
C THR A 137 33.73 29.29 5.81
N SER A 138 32.93 28.35 5.29
CA SER A 138 33.32 27.66 4.04
C SER A 138 32.70 28.36 2.82
N LYS A 139 33.58 28.95 2.00
CA LYS A 139 33.24 29.64 0.76
C LYS A 139 32.63 28.64 -0.23
N PHE A 140 31.46 29.00 -0.77
CA PHE A 140 30.78 28.27 -1.84
C PHE A 140 31.68 28.12 -3.08
N THR A 141 32.07 26.90 -3.38
CA THR A 141 32.54 26.52 -4.72
C THR A 141 31.35 25.93 -5.45
N LYS A 142 31.00 26.56 -6.58
CA LYS A 142 29.83 26.22 -7.41
C LYS A 142 30.20 25.00 -8.27
N GLU A 143 29.92 23.81 -7.79
CA GLU A 143 29.87 22.62 -8.65
C GLU A 143 28.40 22.25 -8.87
N ARG A 144 28.02 22.20 -10.15
CA ARG A 144 26.73 21.71 -10.60
C ARG A 144 26.74 20.19 -10.45
N ASP A 145 26.19 19.71 -9.34
CA ASP A 145 25.77 18.32 -9.24
C ASP A 145 24.25 18.26 -9.40
N ASN A 146 23.84 17.80 -10.58
CA ASN A 146 22.48 17.33 -10.82
C ASN A 146 22.34 15.97 -10.14
N ASN A 147 22.05 15.94 -8.84
CA ASN A 147 21.47 14.77 -8.19
C ASN A 147 20.29 15.24 -7.35
N ASN A 148 19.11 15.15 -7.96
CA ASN A 148 17.85 15.28 -7.27
C ASN A 148 17.60 13.95 -6.53
N ASP A 149 18.30 13.74 -5.41
CA ASP A 149 18.15 12.58 -4.53
C ASP A 149 16.90 12.71 -3.63
N SER A 150 15.78 12.99 -4.29
CA SER A 150 14.47 12.64 -3.76
C SER A 150 14.24 11.20 -4.18
N LEU A 151 14.50 10.25 -3.28
CA LEU A 151 14.16 8.83 -3.46
C LEU A 151 12.70 8.69 -3.89
N ASP A 152 12.48 8.64 -5.20
CA ASP A 152 11.16 8.58 -5.79
C ASP A 152 10.66 7.14 -5.64
N ILE A 153 9.62 6.97 -4.83
CA ILE A 153 9.01 5.68 -4.50
C ILE A 153 8.60 4.93 -5.78
N ASP A 154 8.31 5.66 -6.86
CA ASP A 154 8.00 5.09 -8.17
C ASP A 154 9.20 4.34 -8.78
N SER A 155 10.45 4.78 -8.56
CA SER A 155 11.65 4.14 -9.13
C SER A 155 12.01 2.78 -8.50
N ILE A 156 11.80 2.60 -7.19
CA ILE A 156 12.12 1.32 -6.51
C ILE A 156 11.06 0.24 -6.83
N ILE A 157 9.89 0.67 -7.28
CA ILE A 157 8.70 -0.16 -7.36
C ILE A 157 8.39 -0.66 -8.78
N ASP A 158 9.00 -0.05 -9.80
CA ASP A 158 8.86 -0.45 -11.21
C ASP A 158 9.92 -1.47 -11.69
N GLU A 159 10.96 -1.75 -10.90
CA GLU A 159 12.06 -2.65 -11.28
C GLU A 159 11.99 -4.05 -10.63
N ILE A 160 10.82 -4.75 -10.70
CA ILE A 160 10.71 -6.23 -10.49
C ILE A 160 9.57 -6.84 -11.30
#